data_AF-A0A4Q3A4T0-F1
#
_entry.id   AF-A0A4Q3A4T0-F1
#
_cell.length_a   1.000
_cell.length_b   1.000
_cell.length_c   1.000
_cell.angle_alpha   90.00
_cell.angle_beta   90.00
_cell.angle_gamma   90.00
#
_symmetry.space_group_name_H-M   'P 1'
#
loop_
_entity.id
_entity.type
_entity.pdbx_description
1 polymer ?
#
loop_
_entity_poly.entity_id
_entity_poly.type
_entity_poly.pdbx_seq_one_letter_code
_entity_poly.pdbx_strand_id
1 'polypeptide(L)'
;MNKPILSGAAALALLAGCTSEPASNNSVVSNSVTNTVTAPATTNLVTAEVAAAAGPALNLASDELTLVLQDGTTRHVAFGMDKAAATQMVTASLGSPIEQATNGDCPAGPVDYATFRDGLSLYFQEGKFAGWDLDGRENGKFATGDGIGIGTTRKQLEANGPVTVEESSIGQEFMLGEMSGLLTSAAADGKVTNLWAGVTCIAR
;
A
#
# COMPACT_ATOMS: atom_id res chain seq x y z
N MET A 1 12.42 -54.79 -0.41
CA MET A 1 11.77 -54.57 -1.73
C MET A 1 12.07 -53.14 -2.16
N ASN A 2 12.31 -52.93 -3.44
CA ASN A 2 13.33 -52.02 -3.98
C ASN A 2 12.90 -50.54 -4.14
N LYS A 3 13.89 -49.64 -4.00
CA LYS A 3 13.97 -48.31 -4.65
C LYS A 3 14.34 -48.45 -6.13
N PRO A 4 14.13 -47.42 -6.98
CA PRO A 4 15.23 -46.47 -7.31
C PRO A 4 14.71 -45.00 -7.43
N ILE A 5 15.37 -43.95 -6.93
CA ILE A 5 16.59 -43.23 -7.42
C ILE A 5 16.53 -42.86 -8.91
N LEU A 6 16.49 -41.55 -9.22
CA LEU A 6 17.16 -40.99 -10.38
C LEU A 6 17.68 -39.57 -10.09
N SER A 7 18.95 -39.37 -10.43
CA SER A 7 19.78 -38.16 -10.30
C SER A 7 19.87 -37.39 -11.63
N GLY A 8 20.32 -36.13 -11.59
CA GLY A 8 20.94 -35.39 -12.71
C GLY A 8 20.66 -33.88 -12.61
N ALA A 9 21.56 -33.00 -12.16
CA ALA A 9 22.89 -32.58 -12.64
C ALA A 9 22.88 -31.47 -13.73
N ALA A 10 23.32 -30.26 -13.30
CA ALA A 10 24.18 -29.26 -13.95
C ALA A 10 23.83 -28.61 -15.31
N ALA A 11 23.89 -27.26 -15.36
CA ALA A 11 24.87 -26.52 -16.19
C ALA A 11 24.81 -24.98 -15.98
N LEU A 12 26.00 -24.39 -15.76
CA LEU A 12 26.34 -22.97 -15.84
C LEU A 12 26.34 -22.48 -17.31
N ALA A 13 25.97 -21.22 -17.56
CA ALA A 13 26.52 -20.43 -18.66
C ALA A 13 26.56 -18.93 -18.32
N LEU A 14 27.65 -18.30 -18.75
CA LEU A 14 28.18 -16.99 -18.40
C LEU A 14 28.02 -15.98 -19.56
N LEU A 15 28.02 -14.69 -19.21
CA LEU A 15 28.50 -13.50 -19.97
C LEU A 15 27.69 -12.99 -21.19
N ALA A 16 27.26 -11.73 -21.12
CA ALA A 16 27.83 -10.61 -21.89
C ALA A 16 27.13 -9.29 -21.51
N GLY A 17 27.91 -8.34 -20.96
CA GLY A 17 27.46 -6.98 -20.68
C GLY A 17 27.65 -6.07 -21.89
N CYS A 18 26.70 -5.14 -22.11
CA CYS A 18 26.88 -4.01 -23.00
C CYS A 18 27.09 -2.75 -22.15
N THR A 19 28.33 -2.27 -22.18
CA THR A 19 28.78 -0.96 -21.72
C THR A 19 28.48 0.07 -22.80
N SER A 20 27.93 1.23 -22.44
CA SER A 20 27.90 2.42 -23.29
C SER A 20 27.78 3.69 -22.44
N GLU A 21 28.89 4.39 -22.28
CA GLU A 21 29.04 5.82 -21.97
C GLU A 21 30.45 6.22 -22.45
N PRO A 22 30.80 7.51 -22.66
CA PRO A 22 30.01 8.74 -22.55
C PRO A 22 30.18 9.68 -23.77
N ALA A 23 29.48 10.81 -23.79
CA ALA A 23 29.91 11.98 -24.55
C ALA A 23 29.64 13.25 -23.74
N SER A 24 30.65 13.69 -22.99
CA SER A 24 30.82 15.07 -22.59
C SER A 24 31.11 15.92 -23.82
N ASN A 25 30.48 17.09 -23.93
CA ASN A 25 31.25 18.30 -24.27
C ASN A 25 30.52 19.57 -23.84
N ASN A 26 31.16 20.26 -22.90
CA ASN A 26 30.97 21.68 -22.60
C ASN A 26 31.17 22.52 -23.86
N SER A 27 30.40 23.60 -23.99
CA SER A 27 30.88 24.85 -24.57
C SER A 27 30.13 26.03 -23.96
N VAL A 28 30.85 26.75 -23.11
CA VAL A 28 30.52 28.07 -22.58
C VAL A 28 30.98 29.09 -23.62
N VAL A 29 30.11 29.98 -24.09
CA VAL A 29 30.50 31.35 -24.49
C VAL A 29 29.34 32.31 -24.20
N SER A 30 29.63 33.24 -23.30
CA SER A 30 28.86 34.42 -22.95
C SER A 30 28.81 35.41 -24.12
N ASN A 31 27.65 36.02 -24.37
CA ASN A 31 27.57 37.25 -25.14
C ASN A 31 26.65 38.24 -24.41
N SER A 32 27.27 39.26 -23.82
CA SER A 32 26.60 40.39 -23.17
C SER A 32 26.18 41.41 -24.23
N VAL A 33 24.88 41.66 -24.39
CA VAL A 33 24.37 42.87 -25.03
C VAL A 33 23.29 43.47 -24.14
N THR A 34 23.61 44.65 -23.61
CA THR A 34 22.72 45.55 -22.88
C THR A 34 21.64 46.08 -23.84
N ASN A 35 20.37 45.92 -23.49
CA ASN A 35 19.33 46.82 -23.97
C ASN A 35 18.18 46.88 -22.95
N THR A 36 17.94 48.11 -22.48
CA THR A 36 16.89 48.52 -21.54
C THR A 36 15.52 48.60 -22.23
N VAL A 37 14.53 47.83 -21.75
CA VAL A 37 13.10 48.17 -21.87
C VAL A 37 12.33 47.62 -20.66
N THR A 38 11.74 48.57 -19.93
CA THR A 38 10.45 48.57 -19.21
C THR A 38 9.81 47.23 -18.80
N ALA A 39 9.57 47.11 -17.49
CA ALA A 39 8.80 46.04 -16.85
C ALA A 39 7.38 45.86 -17.43
N PRO A 40 6.96 44.60 -17.58
CA PRO A 40 5.63 44.20 -17.17
C PRO A 40 5.69 43.09 -16.12
N ALA A 41 4.72 43.15 -15.20
CA ALA A 41 4.21 42.11 -14.31
C ALA A 41 5.09 40.86 -14.10
N THR A 42 5.50 40.66 -12.84
CA THR A 42 5.89 39.37 -12.26
C THR A 42 4.87 38.32 -12.63
N THR A 43 5.12 37.64 -13.74
CA THR A 43 4.54 36.32 -13.98
C THR A 43 5.26 35.43 -13.00
N ASN A 44 4.58 35.11 -11.89
CA ASN A 44 4.95 33.99 -11.05
C ASN A 44 4.94 32.77 -11.96
N LEU A 45 6.10 32.48 -12.55
CA LEU A 45 6.47 31.13 -12.95
C LEU A 45 6.54 30.37 -11.64
N VAL A 46 5.38 29.86 -11.21
CA VAL A 46 5.36 28.68 -10.35
C VAL A 46 6.07 27.64 -11.19
N THR A 47 7.37 27.51 -10.93
CA THR A 47 8.13 26.31 -11.23
C THR A 47 7.19 25.18 -10.88
N ALA A 48 6.67 24.48 -11.88
CA ALA A 48 6.06 23.19 -11.69
C ALA A 48 7.13 22.38 -10.98
N GLU A 49 6.99 22.29 -9.66
CA GLU A 49 7.75 21.37 -8.84
C GLU A 49 7.57 20.04 -9.55
N VAL A 50 8.68 19.54 -10.12
CA VAL A 50 8.72 18.27 -10.79
C VAL A 50 8.13 17.31 -9.79
N ALA A 51 6.87 16.92 -10.02
CA ALA A 51 6.17 15.98 -9.18
C ALA A 51 7.11 14.79 -9.08
N ALA A 52 7.72 14.63 -7.91
CA ALA A 52 8.50 13.45 -7.60
C ALA A 52 7.61 12.29 -8.03
N ALA A 53 8.07 11.49 -9.00
CA ALA A 53 7.25 10.52 -9.69
C ALA A 53 6.45 9.75 -8.65
N ALA A 54 5.16 10.09 -8.53
CA ALA A 54 4.34 9.52 -7.47
C ALA A 54 4.31 8.03 -7.79
N GLY A 55 4.87 7.23 -6.88
CA GLY A 55 4.71 5.79 -6.96
C GLY A 55 3.21 5.47 -7.03
N PRO A 56 2.83 4.31 -7.57
CA PRO A 56 1.44 3.92 -7.59
C PRO A 56 0.85 4.01 -6.17
N ALA A 57 -0.30 4.69 -6.05
CA ALA A 57 -1.01 4.80 -4.78
C ALA A 57 -1.85 3.55 -4.54
N LEU A 58 -2.12 3.22 -3.28
CA LEU A 58 -3.02 2.13 -2.88
C LEU A 58 -4.10 2.68 -1.97
N ASN A 59 -5.35 2.51 -2.39
CA ASN A 59 -6.54 2.88 -1.63
C ASN A 59 -7.21 1.64 -1.06
N LEU A 60 -7.72 1.77 0.16
CA LEU A 60 -8.43 0.74 0.90
C LEU A 60 -9.94 0.82 0.66
N ALA A 61 -10.62 -0.32 0.65
CA ALA A 61 -12.07 -0.41 0.64
C ALA A 61 -12.54 -1.65 1.42
N SER A 62 -13.83 -1.70 1.73
CA SER A 62 -14.44 -2.80 2.49
C SER A 62 -14.27 -4.18 1.85
N ASP A 63 -14.17 -4.24 0.52
CA ASP A 63 -14.22 -5.47 -0.28
C ASP A 63 -13.06 -5.60 -1.28
N GLU A 64 -12.16 -4.62 -1.34
CA GLU A 64 -11.05 -4.61 -2.27
C GLU A 64 -9.92 -3.65 -1.85
N LEU A 65 -8.81 -3.74 -2.59
CA LEU A 65 -7.80 -2.70 -2.68
C LEU A 65 -7.81 -2.12 -4.09
N THR A 66 -7.67 -0.81 -4.22
CA THR A 66 -7.52 -0.14 -5.51
C THR A 66 -6.10 0.38 -5.67
N LEU A 67 -5.38 -0.11 -6.67
CA LEU A 67 -4.07 0.40 -7.08
C LEU A 67 -4.28 1.50 -8.12
N VAL A 68 -3.71 2.68 -7.89
CA VAL A 68 -3.70 3.79 -8.84
C VAL A 68 -2.32 3.85 -9.47
N LEU A 69 -2.23 3.57 -10.77
CA LEU A 69 -0.97 3.58 -11.51
C LEU A 69 -0.55 5.01 -11.88
N GLN A 70 0.69 5.17 -12.33
CA GLN A 70 1.27 6.48 -12.67
C GLN A 70 0.55 7.20 -13.81
N ASP A 71 -0.09 6.45 -14.71
CA ASP A 71 -0.90 6.97 -15.80
C ASP A 71 -2.34 7.32 -15.39
N GLY A 72 -2.67 7.14 -14.10
CA GLY A 72 -4.00 7.34 -13.53
C GLY A 72 -4.95 6.14 -13.70
N THR A 73 -4.51 5.07 -14.37
CA THR A 73 -5.31 3.84 -14.51
C THR A 73 -5.46 3.16 -13.15
N THR A 74 -6.67 2.68 -12.86
CA THR A 74 -6.93 1.90 -11.64
C THR A 74 -6.89 0.40 -11.91
N ARG A 75 -6.40 -0.36 -10.93
CA ARG A 75 -6.48 -1.83 -10.91
C ARG A 75 -7.05 -2.27 -9.57
N HIS A 76 -8.07 -3.12 -9.63
CA HIS A 76 -8.77 -3.63 -8.47
C HIS A 76 -8.19 -4.97 -8.04
N VAL A 77 -7.89 -5.11 -6.75
CA VAL A 77 -7.56 -6.36 -6.06
C VAL A 77 -8.75 -6.68 -5.17
N ALA A 78 -9.78 -7.28 -5.77
CA ALA A 78 -11.02 -7.61 -5.07
C ALA A 78 -10.89 -8.87 -4.21
N PHE A 79 -11.67 -8.96 -3.13
CA PHE A 79 -11.85 -10.21 -2.40
C PHE A 79 -12.30 -11.33 -3.35
N GLY A 80 -11.79 -12.53 -3.11
CA GLY A 80 -11.96 -13.69 -4.01
C GLY A 80 -10.92 -13.80 -5.12
N MET A 81 -10.05 -12.79 -5.31
CA MET A 81 -8.92 -12.89 -6.24
C MET A 81 -7.94 -14.00 -5.79
N ASP A 82 -7.32 -14.69 -6.74
CA ASP A 82 -6.28 -15.67 -6.45
C ASP A 82 -5.10 -15.06 -5.66
N LYS A 83 -4.60 -15.76 -4.64
CA LYS A 83 -3.50 -15.31 -3.78
C LYS A 83 -2.28 -14.86 -4.56
N ALA A 84 -1.84 -15.62 -5.56
CA ALA A 84 -0.65 -15.29 -6.33
C ALA A 84 -0.88 -14.03 -7.16
N ALA A 85 -2.06 -13.90 -7.79
CA ALA A 85 -2.43 -12.72 -8.56
C ALA A 85 -2.52 -11.46 -7.68
N ALA A 86 -3.23 -11.53 -6.55
CA ALA A 86 -3.37 -10.43 -5.60
C ALA A 86 -2.01 -9.99 -5.05
N THR A 87 -1.19 -10.94 -4.60
CA THR A 87 0.16 -10.65 -4.09
C THR A 87 1.01 -10.00 -5.16
N GLN A 88 1.01 -10.52 -6.40
CA GLN A 88 1.78 -9.95 -7.50
C GLN A 88 1.36 -8.50 -7.81
N MET A 89 0.06 -8.22 -7.80
CA MET A 89 -0.45 -6.87 -8.05
C MET A 89 -0.02 -5.89 -6.97
N VAL A 90 -0.16 -6.26 -5.70
CA VAL A 90 0.26 -5.38 -4.59
C VAL A 90 1.78 -5.23 -4.56
N THR A 91 2.54 -6.30 -4.84
CA THR A 91 4.00 -6.24 -4.95
C THR A 91 4.49 -5.32 -6.07
N ALA A 92 3.78 -5.25 -7.19
CA ALA A 92 4.11 -4.33 -8.27
C ALA A 92 3.99 -2.85 -7.83
N SER A 93 3.16 -2.55 -6.84
CA SER A 93 2.97 -1.19 -6.33
C SER A 93 3.82 -0.88 -5.09
N LEU A 94 3.91 -1.80 -4.14
CA LEU A 94 4.52 -1.56 -2.83
C LEU A 94 5.90 -2.22 -2.65
N GLY A 95 6.34 -3.02 -3.61
CA GLY A 95 7.49 -3.90 -3.46
C GLY A 95 7.17 -5.20 -2.74
N SER A 96 8.19 -6.03 -2.52
CA SER A 96 7.98 -7.36 -1.93
C SER A 96 7.45 -7.30 -0.50
N PRO A 97 6.60 -8.27 -0.10
CA PRO A 97 6.23 -8.45 1.30
C PRO A 97 7.47 -8.60 2.17
N ILE A 98 7.42 -8.03 3.37
CA ILE A 98 8.47 -8.10 4.38
C ILE A 98 8.34 -9.37 5.22
N GLU A 99 7.16 -9.99 5.19
CA GLU A 99 6.86 -11.25 5.84
C GLU A 99 5.75 -11.98 5.06
N GLN A 100 5.84 -13.30 5.00
CA GLN A 100 4.77 -14.18 4.53
C GLN A 100 4.80 -15.46 5.34
N ALA A 101 3.64 -15.90 5.83
CA ALA A 101 3.51 -17.20 6.47
C ALA A 101 2.06 -17.69 6.45
N THR A 102 1.85 -18.86 7.08
CA THR A 102 0.53 -19.43 7.34
C THR A 102 0.28 -19.36 8.84
N ASN A 103 -0.90 -18.89 9.23
CA ASN A 103 -1.39 -18.93 10.61
C ASN A 103 -2.52 -19.96 10.71
N GLY A 104 -2.23 -21.10 11.35
CA GLY A 104 -3.21 -22.17 11.58
C GLY A 104 -4.18 -21.89 12.73
N ASP A 105 -3.85 -20.95 13.60
CA ASP A 105 -4.58 -20.65 14.84
C ASP A 105 -5.46 -19.40 14.71
N CYS A 106 -5.68 -18.93 13.48
CA CYS A 106 -6.51 -17.77 13.20
C CYS A 106 -7.98 -18.07 13.53
N PRO A 107 -8.72 -17.19 14.22
CA PRO A 107 -10.13 -17.44 14.59
C PRO A 107 -11.07 -17.69 13.40
N ALA A 108 -10.73 -17.17 12.22
CA ALA A 108 -11.46 -17.40 10.98
C ALA A 108 -11.17 -18.78 10.32
N GLY A 109 -10.30 -19.60 10.93
CA GLY A 109 -9.71 -20.81 10.34
C GLY A 109 -8.34 -20.52 9.72
N PRO A 110 -7.60 -21.55 9.26
CA PRO A 110 -6.25 -21.37 8.72
C PRO A 110 -6.21 -20.34 7.59
N VAL A 111 -5.29 -19.39 7.67
CA VAL A 111 -5.06 -18.40 6.62
C VAL A 111 -3.59 -18.29 6.29
N ASP A 112 -3.31 -17.89 5.05
CA ASP A 112 -2.01 -17.32 4.71
C ASP A 112 -2.05 -15.81 4.87
N TYR A 113 -0.90 -15.19 5.15
CA TYR A 113 -0.77 -13.74 5.14
C TYR A 113 0.48 -13.26 4.43
N ALA A 114 0.43 -12.02 3.97
CA ALA A 114 1.57 -11.29 3.42
C ALA A 114 1.59 -9.86 4.00
N THR A 115 2.64 -9.55 4.76
CA THR A 115 2.83 -8.24 5.39
C THR A 115 3.74 -7.37 4.53
N PHE A 116 3.39 -6.11 4.36
CA PHE A 116 4.14 -5.10 3.63
C PHE A 116 4.67 -4.03 4.59
N ARG A 117 5.54 -3.15 4.10
CA ARG A 117 5.88 -1.91 4.81
C ARG A 117 4.62 -1.04 5.01
N ASP A 118 4.74 -0.04 5.87
CA ASP A 118 3.69 0.92 6.19
C ASP A 118 2.44 0.27 6.82
N GLY A 119 2.61 -0.90 7.45
CA GLY A 119 1.62 -1.55 8.33
C GLY A 119 0.52 -2.34 7.63
N LEU A 120 0.58 -2.50 6.29
CA LEU A 120 -0.43 -3.26 5.54
C LEU A 120 -0.16 -4.77 5.55
N SER A 121 -1.18 -5.53 5.91
CA SER A 121 -1.21 -7.00 5.77
C SER A 121 -2.35 -7.45 4.88
N LEU A 122 -2.11 -8.46 4.05
CA LEU A 122 -3.11 -9.15 3.25
C LEU A 122 -3.37 -10.53 3.84
N TYR A 123 -4.63 -10.92 3.95
CA TYR A 123 -5.03 -12.26 4.38
C TYR A 123 -5.64 -13.05 3.23
N PHE A 124 -5.31 -14.33 3.21
CA PHE A 124 -5.80 -15.26 2.21
C PHE A 124 -6.41 -16.48 2.88
N GLN A 125 -7.65 -16.78 2.52
CA GLN A 125 -8.37 -17.96 2.94
C GLN A 125 -8.66 -18.82 1.72
N GLU A 126 -8.39 -20.12 1.81
CA GLU A 126 -8.60 -21.07 0.69
C GLU A 126 -7.90 -20.63 -0.62
N GLY A 127 -6.73 -19.99 -0.50
CA GLY A 127 -5.96 -19.48 -1.63
C GLY A 127 -6.55 -18.23 -2.30
N LYS A 128 -7.54 -17.59 -1.68
CA LYS A 128 -8.18 -16.36 -2.16
C LYS A 128 -7.91 -15.18 -1.25
N PHE A 129 -7.72 -14.00 -1.81
CA PHE A 129 -7.65 -12.75 -1.05
C PHE A 129 -8.98 -12.54 -0.32
N ALA A 130 -8.93 -12.42 1.01
CA ALA A 130 -10.11 -12.49 1.87
C ALA A 130 -10.22 -11.32 2.85
N GLY A 131 -9.16 -10.54 3.01
CA GLY A 131 -9.16 -9.39 3.92
C GLY A 131 -7.82 -8.69 3.99
N TRP A 132 -7.81 -7.53 4.63
CA TRP A 132 -6.61 -6.73 4.87
C TRP A 132 -6.69 -6.05 6.24
N ASP A 133 -5.54 -5.71 6.79
CA ASP A 133 -5.46 -4.82 7.97
C ASP A 133 -4.34 -3.78 7.83
N LEU A 134 -4.53 -2.67 8.52
CA LEU A 134 -3.51 -1.73 8.93
C LEU A 134 -3.29 -1.87 10.44
N ASP A 135 -2.08 -2.22 10.82
CA ASP A 135 -1.73 -2.47 12.22
C ASP A 135 -1.26 -1.22 12.99
N GLY A 136 -1.19 -0.06 12.33
CA GLY A 136 -0.76 1.21 12.91
C GLY A 136 0.76 1.37 13.04
N ARG A 137 1.56 0.33 12.76
CA ARG A 137 3.01 0.45 12.71
C ARG A 137 3.42 1.38 11.57
N GLU A 138 4.57 2.02 11.74
CA GLU A 138 5.13 2.96 10.75
C GLU A 138 4.20 4.15 10.43
N ASN A 139 3.23 4.44 11.33
CA ASN A 139 2.18 5.46 11.22
C ASN A 139 1.16 5.24 10.09
N GLY A 140 1.15 4.09 9.40
CA GLY A 140 0.19 3.73 8.36
C GLY A 140 0.05 4.75 7.22
N LYS A 141 0.54 4.44 6.02
CA LYS A 141 0.44 5.37 4.87
C LYS A 141 -0.83 5.26 4.05
N PHE A 142 -1.59 4.19 4.25
CA PHE A 142 -2.75 3.86 3.42
C PHE A 142 -4.03 4.42 4.04
N ALA A 143 -4.96 4.78 3.17
CA ALA A 143 -6.27 5.26 3.54
C ALA A 143 -7.32 4.75 2.53
N THR A 144 -8.59 4.84 2.91
CA THR A 144 -9.69 4.66 1.97
C THR A 144 -9.75 5.82 0.97
N GLY A 145 -10.54 5.65 -0.10
CA GLY A 145 -10.80 6.73 -1.06
C GLY A 145 -11.35 8.00 -0.41
N ASP A 146 -12.03 7.88 0.74
CA ASP A 146 -12.59 8.99 1.52
C ASP A 146 -11.64 9.52 2.61
N GLY A 147 -10.38 9.06 2.62
CA GLY A 147 -9.35 9.53 3.54
C GLY A 147 -9.41 8.95 4.95
N ILE A 148 -10.06 7.79 5.13
CA ILE A 148 -10.05 7.06 6.41
C ILE A 148 -8.76 6.23 6.49
N GLY A 149 -7.90 6.53 7.45
CA GLY A 149 -6.67 5.78 7.70
C GLY A 149 -6.23 5.92 9.15
N ILE A 150 -4.98 5.52 9.43
CA ILE A 150 -4.39 5.69 10.76
C ILE A 150 -4.34 7.18 11.12
N GLY A 151 -4.77 7.52 12.34
CA GLY A 151 -4.80 8.90 12.85
C GLY A 151 -6.10 9.68 12.55
N THR A 152 -6.99 9.16 11.69
CA THR A 152 -8.33 9.72 11.46
C THR A 152 -9.10 9.77 12.78
N THR A 153 -9.78 10.89 13.06
CA THR A 153 -10.57 11.02 14.30
C THR A 153 -11.92 10.33 14.19
N ARG A 154 -12.49 9.91 15.32
CA ARG A 154 -13.87 9.38 15.39
C ARG A 154 -14.88 10.33 14.72
N LYS A 155 -14.77 11.64 14.97
CA LYS A 155 -15.63 12.64 14.32
C LYS A 155 -15.51 12.62 12.79
N GLN A 156 -14.31 12.37 12.26
CA GLN A 156 -14.11 12.23 10.81
C GLN A 156 -14.67 10.91 10.28
N LEU A 157 -14.61 9.82 11.05
CA LEU A 157 -15.28 8.57 10.67
C LEU A 157 -16.80 8.76 10.54
N GLU A 158 -17.42 9.44 11.50
CA GLU A 158 -18.87 9.72 11.52
C GLU A 158 -19.33 10.58 10.33
N ALA A 159 -18.43 11.32 9.69
CA ALA A 159 -18.74 12.05 8.45
C ALA A 159 -18.89 11.14 7.22
N ASN A 160 -18.43 9.89 7.30
CA ASN A 160 -18.46 8.90 6.22
C ASN A 160 -19.55 7.84 6.40
N GLY A 161 -20.31 7.89 7.50
CA GLY A 161 -21.43 6.99 7.75
C GLY A 161 -21.67 6.73 9.24
N PRO A 162 -22.67 5.91 9.58
CA PRO A 162 -22.92 5.51 10.97
C PRO A 162 -21.72 4.75 11.55
N VAL A 163 -21.22 5.21 12.69
CA VAL A 163 -20.13 4.56 13.43
C VAL A 163 -20.69 4.02 14.74
N THR A 164 -20.50 2.72 14.96
CA THR A 164 -20.71 2.10 16.29
C THR A 164 -19.36 2.01 16.99
N VAL A 165 -19.31 2.29 18.29
CA VAL A 165 -18.10 2.15 19.12
C VAL A 165 -18.44 1.36 20.36
N GLU A 166 -17.64 0.35 20.67
CA GLU A 166 -17.76 -0.50 21.84
C GLU A 166 -16.40 -0.79 22.48
N GLU A 167 -16.40 -1.06 23.79
CA GLU A 167 -15.22 -1.60 24.46
C GLU A 167 -15.20 -3.11 24.26
N SER A 168 -14.18 -3.63 23.58
CA SER A 168 -13.93 -5.05 23.37
C SER A 168 -12.63 -5.48 24.08
N SER A 169 -12.29 -6.76 23.99
CA SER A 169 -11.06 -7.30 24.62
C SER A 169 -9.76 -6.70 24.04
N ILE A 170 -9.85 -6.08 22.87
CA ILE A 170 -8.75 -5.43 22.15
C ILE A 170 -8.79 -3.89 22.24
N GLY A 171 -9.73 -3.32 23.01
CA GLY A 171 -9.84 -1.88 23.28
C GLY A 171 -11.12 -1.25 22.72
N GLN A 172 -11.03 0.02 22.32
CA GLN A 172 -12.17 0.79 21.81
C GLN A 172 -12.39 0.48 20.33
N GLU A 173 -13.15 -0.56 20.04
CA GLU A 173 -13.43 -1.03 18.70
C GLU A 173 -14.54 -0.21 18.05
N PHE A 174 -14.37 0.13 16.77
CA PHE A 174 -15.40 0.78 15.98
C PHE A 174 -15.77 -0.06 14.76
N MET A 175 -16.99 0.14 14.30
CA MET A 175 -17.53 -0.44 13.06
C MET A 175 -18.09 0.68 12.19
N LEU A 176 -17.71 0.68 10.91
CA LEU A 176 -18.21 1.59 9.87
C LEU A 176 -18.49 0.76 8.61
N GLY A 177 -19.76 0.45 8.38
CA GLY A 177 -20.15 -0.50 7.33
C GLY A 177 -19.49 -1.87 7.57
N GLU A 178 -18.78 -2.36 6.57
CA GLU A 178 -18.03 -3.63 6.60
C GLU A 178 -16.59 -3.47 7.10
N MET A 179 -16.17 -2.24 7.41
CA MET A 179 -14.86 -1.96 8.00
C MET A 179 -14.96 -1.89 9.52
N SER A 180 -13.87 -2.26 10.19
CA SER A 180 -13.73 -2.11 11.64
C SER A 180 -12.33 -1.64 12.00
N GLY A 181 -12.15 -1.19 13.22
CA GLY A 181 -10.87 -0.63 13.65
C GLY A 181 -10.81 -0.37 15.14
N LEU A 182 -9.67 0.13 15.62
CA LEU A 182 -9.50 0.56 17.01
C LEU A 182 -9.32 2.07 17.10
N LEU A 183 -9.83 2.66 18.17
CA LEU A 183 -9.65 4.06 18.54
C LEU A 183 -8.76 4.20 19.78
N THR A 184 -8.02 5.31 19.87
CA THR A 184 -7.32 5.67 21.11
C THR A 184 -8.28 5.98 22.26
N SER A 185 -9.53 6.36 21.97
CA SER A 185 -10.59 6.59 22.96
C SER A 185 -11.97 6.64 22.27
N ALA A 186 -13.04 6.46 23.04
CA ALA A 186 -14.41 6.66 22.55
C ALA A 186 -14.77 8.13 22.27
N ALA A 187 -13.92 9.10 22.61
CA ALA A 187 -14.22 10.52 22.42
C ALA A 187 -14.19 10.91 20.93
N ALA A 188 -14.81 12.04 20.59
CA ALA A 188 -14.89 12.52 19.21
C ALA A 188 -13.51 12.79 18.56
N ASP A 189 -12.50 13.09 19.37
CA ASP A 189 -11.10 13.30 18.96
C ASP A 189 -10.23 12.05 19.06
N GLY A 190 -10.78 10.93 19.55
CA GLY A 190 -10.12 9.62 19.55
C GLY A 190 -9.71 9.23 18.13
N LYS A 191 -8.51 8.67 17.97
CA LYS A 191 -7.87 8.43 16.68
C LYS A 191 -7.84 6.96 16.32
N VAL A 192 -8.03 6.66 15.04
CA VAL A 192 -7.84 5.32 14.48
C VAL A 192 -6.40 4.87 14.70
N THR A 193 -6.19 3.73 15.36
CA THR A 193 -4.88 3.09 15.53
C THR A 193 -4.74 1.83 14.69
N ASN A 194 -5.86 1.20 14.35
CA ASN A 194 -5.94 -0.01 13.54
C ASN A 194 -7.18 0.09 12.65
N LEU A 195 -7.11 -0.47 11.45
CA LEU A 195 -8.22 -0.48 10.49
C LEU A 195 -8.18 -1.78 9.70
N TRP A 196 -9.32 -2.42 9.48
CA TRP A 196 -9.38 -3.66 8.72
C TRP A 196 -10.73 -3.87 8.03
N ALA A 197 -10.72 -4.78 7.05
CA ALA A 197 -11.91 -5.30 6.39
C ALA A 197 -11.73 -6.76 5.98
N GLY A 198 -12.84 -7.50 5.91
CA GLY A 198 -12.82 -8.92 5.58
C GLY A 198 -12.21 -9.80 6.67
N VAL A 199 -11.60 -10.92 6.25
CA VAL A 199 -10.92 -11.87 7.13
C VAL A 199 -9.65 -11.26 7.69
N THR A 200 -9.52 -11.27 9.03
CA THR A 200 -8.29 -10.97 9.76
C THR A 200 -8.06 -12.00 10.86
N CYS A 201 -6.84 -12.02 11.42
CA CYS A 201 -6.50 -12.87 12.56
C CYS A 201 -6.51 -12.12 13.90
N ILE A 202 -7.35 -11.10 14.01
CA ILE A 202 -7.56 -10.37 15.25
C ILE A 202 -8.43 -11.22 16.17
N ALA A 203 -7.85 -11.66 17.29
CA ALA A 203 -8.59 -12.37 18.34
C ALA A 203 -9.30 -11.35 19.24
N ARG A 204 -10.62 -11.49 19.38
CA ARG A 204 -11.52 -10.60 20.13
C ARG A 204 -12.42 -11.41 21.06
#